data_AF-A0A7W7W9B2-F1
#
_entry.id   AF-A0A7W7W9B2-F1
#
_cell.length_a   1.000
_cell.length_b   1.000
_cell.length_c   1.000
_cell.angle_alpha   90.00
_cell.angle_beta   90.00
_cell.angle_gamma   90.00
#
_symmetry.space_group_name_H-M   'P 1'
#
loop_
_entity.id
_entity.type
_entity.pdbx_description
1 polymer ?
#
loop_
_entity_poly.entity_id
_entity_poly.type
_entity_poly.pdbx_seq_one_letter_code
_entity_poly.pdbx_strand_id
1 'polypeptide(L)'
;MGFRLQWRRKQGTNKWYVYTFVSHQAIRTVRAKIRALTPRTSQQDLQSVLRRLNAITHGWASYFKHAVAQRTFDSLDHFTWCRVIRMLWKRHRWTWSDIRRRYTTPIGQWLPITAGGTELKRVAAIPITRYRYRGNKIPNPWTPAHT
;
A
#
# COMPACT_ATOMS: atom_id res chain seq x y z
N MET A 1 -3.68 18.25 -1.62
CA MET A 1 -2.55 17.99 -2.54
C MET A 1 -1.82 16.72 -2.12
N GLY A 2 -1.73 15.71 -2.99
CA GLY A 2 -1.31 14.35 -2.61
C GLY A 2 0.19 14.05 -2.72
N PHE A 3 0.92 14.81 -3.54
CA PHE A 3 2.33 14.58 -3.86
C PHE A 3 3.24 15.68 -3.28
N ARG A 4 4.49 15.31 -3.01
CA ARG A 4 5.57 16.22 -2.64
C ARG A 4 6.72 16.05 -3.63
N LEU A 5 6.99 17.08 -4.43
CA LEU A 5 8.13 17.11 -5.34
C LEU A 5 9.37 17.57 -4.60
N GLN A 6 10.50 16.88 -4.77
CA GLN A 6 11.77 17.27 -4.15
C GLN A 6 12.94 16.98 -5.09
N TRP A 7 13.81 17.97 -5.27
CA TRP A 7 15.12 17.78 -5.90
C TRP A 7 16.03 16.97 -4.98
N ARG A 8 16.60 15.89 -5.50
CA ARG A 8 17.66 15.15 -4.81
C ARG A 8 18.75 14.74 -5.78
N ARG A 9 19.97 14.68 -5.27
CA ARG A 9 21.10 14.08 -5.97
C ARG A 9 20.90 12.57 -6.07
N LYS A 10 21.06 11.99 -7.26
CA LYS A 10 21.04 10.53 -7.43
C LYS A 10 22.29 9.95 -6.76
N GLN A 11 22.07 9.01 -5.85
CA GLN A 11 23.15 8.32 -5.12
C GLN A 11 24.18 7.74 -6.11
N GLY A 12 25.47 7.96 -5.83
CA GLY A 12 26.58 7.50 -6.68
C GLY A 12 26.83 8.37 -7.92
N THR A 13 26.14 9.50 -8.10
CA THR A 13 26.38 10.42 -9.22
C THR A 13 26.31 11.88 -8.76
N ASN A 14 26.83 12.81 -9.56
CA ASN A 14 26.65 14.25 -9.32
C ASN A 14 25.38 14.82 -10.00
N LYS A 15 24.48 13.96 -10.48
CA LYS A 15 23.27 14.36 -11.22
C LYS A 15 22.11 14.62 -10.27
N TRP A 16 21.39 15.71 -10.51
CA TRP A 16 20.19 16.09 -9.77
C TRP A 16 18.94 15.67 -10.53
N TYR A 17 17.96 15.12 -9.80
CA TYR A 17 16.66 14.74 -10.35
C TYR A 17 15.54 15.23 -9.42
N VAL A 18 14.38 15.52 -10.01
CA VAL A 18 13.13 15.73 -9.27
C VAL A 18 12.53 14.37 -8.96
N TYR A 19 12.26 14.11 -7.69
CA TYR A 19 11.55 12.93 -7.23
C TYR A 19 10.16 13.31 -6.74
N THR A 20 9.18 12.51 -7.15
CA THR A 20 7.80 12.61 -6.68
C THR A 20 7.61 11.69 -5.49
N PHE A 21 7.38 12.26 -4.30
CA PHE A 21 7.08 11.52 -3.08
C PHE A 21 5.60 11.60 -2.73
N VAL A 22 5.12 10.66 -1.93
CA VAL A 22 3.81 10.74 -1.30
C VAL A 22 3.84 11.77 -0.17
N SER A 23 2.84 12.64 -0.10
CA SER A 23 2.74 13.61 1.00
C SER A 23 2.43 12.94 2.34
N HIS A 24 2.92 13.51 3.43
CA HIS A 24 2.61 13.02 4.78
C HIS A 24 1.10 13.06 5.08
N GLN A 25 0.39 14.05 4.55
CA GLN A 25 -1.05 14.17 4.70
C GLN A 25 -1.78 13.00 4.01
N ALA A 26 -1.40 12.64 2.78
CA ALA A 26 -2.02 11.50 2.08
C ALA A 26 -1.83 10.18 2.84
N ILE A 27 -0.66 9.97 3.44
CA ILE A 27 -0.38 8.79 4.29
C ILE A 27 -1.27 8.81 5.54
N ARG A 28 -1.39 9.96 6.21
CA ARG A 28 -2.25 10.11 7.38
C ARG A 28 -3.71 9.79 7.05
N THR A 29 -4.21 10.28 5.93
CA THR A 29 -5.59 10.06 5.50
C THR A 29 -5.89 8.59 5.23
N VAL A 30 -5.01 7.86 4.51
CA VAL A 30 -5.24 6.42 4.27
C VAL A 30 -5.14 5.62 5.57
N ARG A 31 -4.19 5.94 6.46
CA ARG A 31 -4.08 5.31 7.78
C ARG A 31 -5.32 5.57 8.63
N ALA A 32 -5.90 6.77 8.56
CA ALA A 32 -7.14 7.11 9.25
C ALA A 32 -8.33 6.27 8.74
N LYS A 33 -8.46 6.12 7.40
CA LYS A 33 -9.48 5.25 6.80
C LYS A 33 -9.34 3.80 7.25
N ILE A 34 -8.12 3.25 7.23
CA ILE A 34 -7.85 1.90 7.75
C ILE A 34 -8.25 1.82 9.23
N ARG A 35 -7.86 2.80 10.07
CA ARG A 35 -8.25 2.80 11.49
C ARG A 35 -9.76 2.76 11.70
N ALA A 36 -10.50 3.54 10.91
CA ALA A 36 -11.96 3.61 10.98
C ALA A 36 -12.63 2.29 10.57
N LEU A 37 -12.06 1.57 9.60
CA LEU A 37 -12.55 0.25 9.16
C LEU A 37 -12.15 -0.90 10.10
N THR A 38 -11.14 -0.70 10.94
CA THR A 38 -10.63 -1.75 11.84
C THR A 38 -10.76 -1.35 13.32
N PRO A 39 -11.97 -1.01 13.84
CA PRO A 39 -12.14 -0.78 15.27
C PRO A 39 -12.01 -2.11 16.03
N ARG A 40 -11.44 -2.06 17.25
CA ARG A 40 -11.13 -3.28 18.03
C ARG A 40 -12.37 -4.10 18.40
N THR A 41 -13.51 -3.44 18.54
CA THR A 41 -14.80 -4.03 18.93
C THR A 41 -15.70 -4.25 17.71
N SER A 42 -15.17 -4.18 16.48
CA SER A 42 -15.96 -4.40 15.28
C SER A 42 -16.55 -5.80 15.27
N GLN A 43 -17.88 -5.89 15.15
CA GLN A 43 -18.59 -7.16 14.90
C GLN A 43 -18.83 -7.41 13.41
N GLN A 44 -18.29 -6.54 12.54
CA GLN A 44 -18.41 -6.71 11.09
C GLN A 44 -17.80 -8.05 10.66
N ASP A 45 -18.41 -8.64 9.64
CA ASP A 45 -17.86 -9.81 8.97
C ASP A 45 -16.44 -9.52 8.44
N LEU A 46 -15.52 -10.46 8.68
CA LEU A 46 -14.11 -10.31 8.34
C LEU A 46 -13.92 -10.23 6.82
N GLN A 47 -14.67 -11.01 6.04
CA GLN A 47 -14.58 -10.96 4.57
C GLN A 47 -14.93 -9.55 4.05
N SER A 48 -15.98 -8.95 4.60
CA SER A 48 -16.40 -7.59 4.28
C SER A 48 -15.35 -6.54 4.65
N VAL A 49 -14.71 -6.68 5.83
CA VAL A 49 -13.61 -5.79 6.25
C VAL A 49 -12.40 -5.93 5.30
N LEU A 50 -11.99 -7.15 4.97
CA LEU A 50 -10.87 -7.40 4.05
C LEU A 50 -11.15 -6.83 2.66
N ARG A 51 -12.36 -7.00 2.13
CA ARG A 51 -12.77 -6.45 0.83
C ARG A 51 -12.64 -4.92 0.80
N ARG A 52 -13.13 -4.24 1.84
CA ARG A 52 -13.05 -2.78 1.96
C ARG A 52 -11.61 -2.29 2.12
N LEU A 53 -10.81 -2.98 2.94
CA LEU A 53 -9.40 -2.67 3.12
C LEU A 53 -8.65 -2.77 1.79
N ASN A 54 -8.79 -3.89 1.08
CA ASN A 54 -8.17 -4.09 -0.23
C ASN A 54 -8.57 -3.00 -1.22
N ALA A 55 -9.86 -2.67 -1.32
CA ALA A 55 -10.33 -1.64 -2.24
C ALA A 55 -9.68 -0.27 -1.96
N ILE A 56 -9.63 0.15 -0.70
CA ILE A 56 -9.06 1.44 -0.31
C ILE A 56 -7.54 1.44 -0.53
N THR A 57 -6.84 0.41 -0.06
CA THR A 57 -5.38 0.40 -0.11
C THR A 57 -4.85 0.20 -1.53
N HIS A 58 -5.48 -0.67 -2.33
CA HIS A 58 -5.10 -0.86 -3.73
C HIS A 58 -5.47 0.34 -4.59
N GLY A 59 -6.64 0.96 -4.38
CA GLY A 59 -6.99 2.21 -5.07
C GLY A 59 -6.00 3.33 -4.76
N TRP A 60 -5.63 3.48 -3.49
CA TRP A 60 -4.65 4.46 -3.04
C TRP A 60 -3.25 4.19 -3.63
N ALA A 61 -2.79 2.93 -3.63
CA ALA A 61 -1.51 2.58 -4.21
C ALA A 61 -1.48 2.69 -5.74
N SER A 62 -2.58 2.36 -6.42
CA SER A 62 -2.71 2.59 -7.86
C SER A 62 -2.56 4.06 -8.23
N TYR A 63 -3.13 4.97 -7.43
CA TYR A 63 -2.94 6.42 -7.61
C TYR A 63 -1.49 6.86 -7.36
N PHE A 64 -0.83 6.31 -6.34
CA PHE A 64 0.55 6.66 -5.99
C PHE A 64 1.64 5.80 -6.67
N LYS A 65 1.29 4.90 -7.59
CA LYS A 65 2.25 3.97 -8.25
C LYS A 65 3.35 4.67 -9.04
N HIS A 66 3.16 5.94 -9.36
CA HIS A 66 4.14 6.78 -10.06
C HIS A 66 5.07 7.57 -9.13
N ALA A 67 4.80 7.55 -7.82
CA ALA A 67 5.65 8.17 -6.80
C ALA A 67 6.69 7.18 -6.26
N VAL A 68 7.73 7.71 -5.64
CA VAL A 68 8.69 6.94 -4.83
C VAL A 68 7.99 6.55 -3.52
N ALA A 69 7.23 5.46 -3.58
CA ALA A 69 6.31 5.06 -2.51
C ALA A 69 6.55 3.64 -1.95
N GLN A 70 7.57 2.89 -2.41
CA GLN A 70 7.70 1.46 -2.06
C GLN A 70 7.75 1.24 -0.56
N ARG A 71 8.66 1.95 0.13
CA ARG A 71 8.76 1.89 1.60
C ARG A 71 7.48 2.32 2.30
N THR A 72 6.73 3.23 1.70
CA THR A 72 5.43 3.67 2.22
C THR A 72 4.37 2.58 2.06
N PHE A 73 4.37 1.85 0.94
CA PHE A 73 3.49 0.70 0.72
C PHE A 73 3.83 -0.43 1.68
N ASP A 74 5.10 -0.76 1.87
CA ASP A 74 5.54 -1.76 2.87
C ASP A 74 5.12 -1.38 4.29
N SER A 75 5.30 -0.10 4.66
CA SER A 75 4.86 0.41 5.96
C SER A 75 3.34 0.36 6.12
N LEU A 76 2.58 0.58 5.04
CA LEU A 76 1.13 0.51 5.05
C LEU A 76 0.64 -0.94 5.16
N ASP A 77 1.30 -1.88 4.50
CA ASP A 77 1.05 -3.32 4.62
C ASP A 77 1.22 -3.78 6.05
N HIS A 78 2.38 -3.49 6.65
CA HIS A 78 2.65 -3.83 8.04
C HIS A 78 1.64 -3.18 9.00
N PHE A 79 1.30 -1.91 8.79
CA PHE A 79 0.31 -1.21 9.60
C PHE A 79 -1.08 -1.85 9.49
N THR A 80 -1.51 -2.19 8.28
CA THR A 80 -2.83 -2.79 8.02
C THR A 80 -2.91 -4.18 8.64
N TRP A 81 -1.88 -5.00 8.44
CA TRP A 81 -1.77 -6.33 9.05
C TRP A 81 -1.84 -6.26 10.58
N CYS A 82 -1.05 -5.38 11.21
CA CYS A 82 -1.08 -5.17 12.65
C CYS A 82 -2.47 -4.77 13.17
N ARG A 83 -3.22 -3.96 12.41
CA ARG A 83 -4.59 -3.56 12.79
C ARG A 83 -5.56 -4.72 12.73
N VAL A 84 -5.54 -5.50 11.65
CA VAL A 84 -6.41 -6.66 11.47
C VAL A 84 -6.13 -7.70 12.56
N ILE A 85 -4.87 -8.03 12.80
CA ILE A 85 -4.49 -9.00 13.85
C ILE A 85 -4.93 -8.50 15.23
N ARG A 86 -4.70 -7.24 15.58
CA ARG A 86 -5.15 -6.69 16.88
C ARG A 86 -6.67 -6.66 17.03
N MET A 87 -7.41 -6.45 15.94
CA MET A 87 -8.87 -6.53 15.95
C MET A 87 -9.32 -7.97 16.21
N LEU A 88 -8.77 -8.95 15.50
CA LEU A 88 -9.11 -10.37 15.70
C LEU A 88 -8.72 -10.84 17.10
N TRP A 89 -7.54 -10.46 17.57
CA TRP A 89 -7.06 -10.73 18.92
C TRP A 89 -8.06 -10.29 19.98
N LYS A 90 -8.57 -9.06 19.88
CA LYS A 90 -9.55 -8.51 20.82
C LYS A 90 -10.95 -9.10 20.64
N ARG A 91 -11.41 -9.27 19.41
CA ARG A 91 -12.73 -9.81 19.09
C ARG A 91 -12.91 -11.23 19.62
N HIS A 92 -11.90 -12.08 19.45
CA HIS A 92 -11.96 -13.48 19.82
C HIS A 92 -11.31 -13.81 21.18
N ARG A 93 -10.82 -12.80 21.89
CA ARG A 93 -10.09 -12.95 23.17
C ARG A 93 -8.95 -13.98 23.09
N TRP A 94 -8.29 -14.03 21.94
CA TRP A 94 -7.21 -14.98 21.68
C TRP A 94 -5.96 -14.64 22.49
N THR A 95 -5.07 -15.60 22.67
CA THR A 95 -3.69 -15.35 23.09
C THR A 95 -2.80 -15.09 21.87
N TRP A 96 -1.56 -14.63 22.09
CA TRP A 96 -0.61 -14.49 20.99
C TRP A 96 -0.21 -15.85 20.39
N SER A 97 -0.21 -16.90 21.22
CA SER A 97 -0.01 -18.29 20.80
C SER A 97 -1.12 -18.78 19.86
N ASP A 98 -2.38 -18.42 20.12
CA ASP A 98 -3.50 -18.76 19.23
C ASP A 98 -3.37 -18.11 17.85
N ILE A 99 -2.91 -16.86 17.82
CA ILE A 99 -2.69 -16.13 16.57
C ILE A 99 -1.56 -16.76 15.77
N ARG A 100 -0.44 -17.10 16.43
CA ARG A 100 0.66 -17.83 15.78
C ARG A 100 0.22 -19.19 15.27
N ARG A 101 -0.53 -19.94 16.06
CA ARG A 101 -1.07 -21.26 15.64
C ARG A 101 -1.97 -21.16 14.41
N ARG A 102 -2.74 -20.09 14.26
CA ARG A 102 -3.70 -19.91 13.14
C ARG A 102 -3.08 -19.29 11.89
N TYR A 103 -2.14 -18.36 12.06
CA TYR A 103 -1.61 -17.54 10.98
C TYR A 103 -0.12 -17.75 10.74
N THR A 104 0.47 -18.82 11.27
CA THR A 104 1.88 -19.13 11.06
C THR A 104 2.02 -20.60 10.67
N THR A 105 2.86 -20.88 9.69
CA THR A 105 3.23 -22.26 9.34
C THR A 105 4.09 -22.88 10.43
N PRO A 106 4.25 -24.22 10.48
CA PRO A 106 5.17 -24.88 11.40
C PRO A 106 6.62 -24.37 11.29
N ILE A 107 7.00 -23.85 10.12
CA ILE A 107 8.33 -23.31 9.80
C ILE A 107 8.45 -21.83 10.25
N GLY A 108 7.39 -21.23 10.78
CA GLY A 108 7.40 -19.85 11.30
C GLY A 108 7.06 -18.77 10.28
N GLN A 109 6.60 -19.13 9.07
CA GLN A 109 6.20 -18.15 8.05
C GLN A 109 4.77 -17.69 8.28
N TRP A 110 4.51 -16.39 8.14
CA TRP A 110 3.17 -15.85 8.27
C TRP A 110 2.29 -16.22 7.08
N LEU A 111 1.14 -16.82 7.36
CA LEU A 111 0.08 -17.09 6.41
C LEU A 111 -0.72 -15.80 6.14
N PRO A 112 -1.23 -15.64 4.91
CA PRO A 112 -2.10 -14.51 4.60
C PRO A 112 -3.42 -14.61 5.38
N ILE A 113 -3.96 -13.46 5.76
CA ILE A 113 -5.25 -13.41 6.47
C ILE A 113 -6.37 -13.56 5.43
N THR A 114 -7.12 -14.64 5.53
CA THR A 114 -8.23 -14.96 4.61
C THR A 114 -9.55 -15.11 5.36
N ALA A 115 -10.65 -14.74 4.70
CA ALA A 115 -12.02 -14.98 5.18
C ALA A 115 -12.98 -15.02 3.99
N GLY A 116 -13.86 -16.03 3.93
CA GLY A 116 -14.87 -16.15 2.86
C GLY A 116 -14.29 -16.03 1.44
N GLY A 117 -13.12 -16.63 1.18
CA GLY A 117 -12.44 -16.53 -0.11
C GLY A 117 -11.79 -15.16 -0.43
N THR A 118 -11.81 -14.21 0.51
CA THR A 118 -11.10 -12.91 0.36
C THR A 118 -9.84 -12.91 1.21
N GLU A 119 -8.71 -12.60 0.59
CA GLU A 119 -7.40 -12.45 1.24
C GLU A 119 -7.06 -10.98 1.48
N LEU A 120 -6.39 -10.65 2.58
CA LEU A 120 -5.71 -9.36 2.74
C LEU A 120 -4.53 -9.25 1.77
N LYS A 121 -4.70 -8.47 0.71
CA LYS A 121 -3.70 -8.35 -0.35
C LYS A 121 -2.61 -7.36 0.05
N ARG A 122 -1.37 -7.70 -0.29
CA ARG A 122 -0.21 -6.82 -0.11
C ARG A 122 -0.25 -5.68 -1.11
N VAL A 123 -0.24 -4.46 -0.59
CA VAL A 123 -0.20 -3.20 -1.34
C VAL A 123 1.15 -3.04 -2.04
N ALA A 124 2.23 -3.44 -1.37
CA ALA A 124 3.59 -3.36 -1.92
C ALA A 124 3.83 -4.27 -3.13
N ALA A 125 2.91 -5.20 -3.41
CA ALA A 125 2.94 -6.03 -4.62
C ALA A 125 2.58 -5.23 -5.89
N ILE A 126 1.95 -4.06 -5.75
CA ILE A 126 1.67 -3.19 -6.90
C ILE A 126 2.99 -2.60 -7.40
N PRO A 127 3.36 -2.83 -8.68
CA PRO A 127 4.63 -2.36 -9.21
C PRO A 127 4.65 -0.84 -9.30
N ILE A 128 5.72 -0.24 -8.78
CA ILE A 128 5.95 1.19 -8.93
C ILE A 128 6.49 1.46 -10.33
N THR A 129 5.68 2.12 -11.14
CA THR A 129 6.06 2.55 -12.48
C THR A 129 6.58 3.98 -12.42
N ARG A 130 7.91 4.14 -12.35
CA ARG A 130 8.51 5.47 -12.46
C ARG A 130 8.29 6.02 -13.86
N TYR A 131 7.87 7.28 -13.95
CA TYR A 131 7.81 7.95 -15.24
C TYR A 131 9.22 8.02 -15.83
N ARG A 132 9.40 7.40 -16.99
CA ARG A 132 10.63 7.52 -17.79
C ARG A 132 10.44 8.72 -18.70
N TYR A 133 11.31 9.72 -18.60
CA TYR A 133 11.30 10.85 -19.52
C TYR A 133 11.36 10.33 -20.96
N ARG A 134 10.31 10.62 -21.74
CA ARG A 134 10.20 10.22 -23.15
C ARG A 134 10.69 11.30 -24.12
N GLY A 135 10.97 12.51 -23.64
CA GLY A 135 11.38 13.65 -24.48
C GLY A 135 10.42 13.86 -25.65
N ASN A 136 10.96 14.20 -26.82
CA ASN A 136 10.19 14.41 -28.05
C ASN A 136 9.77 13.09 -28.75
N LYS A 137 9.93 11.92 -28.11
CA LYS A 137 9.51 10.62 -28.68
C LYS A 137 8.00 10.35 -28.51
N ILE A 138 7.28 11.22 -27.80
CA ILE A 138 5.82 11.15 -27.78
C ILE A 138 5.34 11.80 -29.08
N PRO A 139 4.72 11.05 -30.01
CA PRO A 139 4.20 11.64 -31.22
C PRO A 139 3.20 12.71 -30.83
N ASN A 140 3.49 13.94 -31.26
CA ASN A 140 2.65 15.09 -31.02
C ASN A 140 1.70 15.19 -32.23
N PRO A 141 0.39 15.33 -32.01
CA PRO A 141 -0.61 15.31 -33.09
C PRO A 141 -0.53 16.51 -34.05
N TRP A 142 0.27 17.53 -33.72
CA TRP A 142 0.45 18.77 -34.46
C TRP A 142 1.80 18.85 -35.20
N THR A 143 2.68 17.84 -35.06
CA THR A 143 3.88 17.71 -35.89
C THR A 143 3.61 16.74 -37.03
N PRO A 144 3.52 17.20 -38.29
CA PRO A 144 3.41 16.32 -39.44
C PRO A 144 4.68 15.44 -39.53
N ALA A 145 4.50 14.15 -39.82
CA ALA A 145 5.62 13.25 -40.06
C ALA A 145 6.37 13.75 -41.31
N HIS A 146 7.64 14.12 -41.15
CA HIS A 146 8.50 14.46 -42.29
C HIS A 146 8.73 13.17 -43.10
N THR A 147 8.38 13.22 -44.38
CA THR A 147 8.59 12.14 -45.37
C THR A 147 10.05 12.14 -45.81
#